data_AF-A0A3C1S455-F1
#
_entry.id   AF-A0A3C1S455-F1
#
_cell.length_a   1.000
_cell.length_b   1.000
_cell.length_c   1.000
_cell.angle_alpha   90.00
_cell.angle_beta   90.00
_cell.angle_gamma   90.00
#
_symmetry.space_group_name_H-M   'P 1'
#
loop_
_entity.id
_entity.type
_entity.pdbx_description
1 polymer ?
#
loop_
_entity_poly.entity_id
_entity_poly.type
_entity_poly.pdbx_seq_one_letter_code
_entity_poly.pdbx_strand_id
1 'polypeptide(L)'
;LFRSTDFLDAIHNKGFAFFRTITGKAGYYFSDAQTCAQTNTDLNSITLVRVITKARLLAYKVFVEEILEEIPVNENGQLPQVLVKAWEAKIETAITQQMIAKGEASGVVININSNQDIIGTSSIAVTLKIQPVGYARYINISLGFTKTI
;
A
#
# COMPACT_ATOMS: atom_id res chain seq x y z
N LEU A 1 15.56 -18.30 28.90
CA LEU A 1 16.33 -19.34 28.16
C LEU A 1 16.83 -18.69 26.88
N PHE A 2 18.02 -18.08 26.95
CA PHE A 2 18.64 -17.32 25.86
C PHE A 2 19.27 -18.32 24.87
N ARG A 3 18.50 -18.74 23.86
CA ARG A 3 19.03 -19.51 22.74
C ARG A 3 19.51 -18.47 21.71
N SER A 4 20.78 -18.51 21.29
CA SER A 4 21.35 -17.50 20.38
C SER A 4 20.48 -17.36 19.12
N THR A 5 19.72 -16.27 19.03
CA THR A 5 18.85 -15.97 17.89
C THR A 5 19.64 -15.45 16.71
N ASP A 6 20.92 -15.11 16.90
CA ASP A 6 21.83 -14.49 15.93
C ASP A 6 21.80 -15.11 14.54
N PHE A 7 21.75 -16.45 14.43
CA PHE A 7 21.66 -17.11 13.12
C PHE A 7 20.27 -16.97 12.47
N LEU A 8 19.21 -17.12 13.26
CA LEU A 8 17.84 -16.94 12.78
C LEU A 8 17.59 -15.47 12.40
N ASP A 9 18.18 -14.54 13.14
CA ASP A 9 18.14 -13.12 12.86
C ASP A 9 18.93 -12.80 11.58
N ALA A 10 20.09 -13.44 11.36
CA ALA A 10 20.86 -13.30 10.12
C ALA A 10 20.10 -13.81 8.89
N ILE A 11 19.35 -14.92 9.02
CA ILE A 11 18.48 -15.44 7.97
C ILE A 11 17.27 -14.52 7.77
N HIS A 12 16.64 -14.08 8.85
CA HIS A 12 15.51 -13.16 8.81
C HIS A 12 15.91 -11.86 8.10
N ASN A 13 17.04 -11.23 8.45
CA ASN A 13 17.49 -9.99 7.82
C ASN A 13 17.80 -10.12 6.31
N LYS A 14 17.93 -11.34 5.80
CA LYS A 14 18.10 -11.61 4.36
C LYS A 14 16.76 -11.78 3.62
N GLY A 15 15.62 -11.60 4.28
CA GLY A 15 14.30 -11.70 3.65
C GLY A 15 13.69 -13.11 3.67
N PHE A 16 14.28 -14.07 4.38
CA PHE A 16 13.71 -15.43 4.46
C PHE A 16 12.55 -15.49 5.46
N ALA A 17 11.46 -16.14 5.05
CA ALA A 17 10.35 -16.52 5.93
C ALA A 17 10.52 -17.99 6.36
N PHE A 18 10.34 -18.27 7.64
CA PHE A 18 10.50 -19.61 8.22
C PHE A 18 9.51 -19.84 9.35
N PHE A 19 9.34 -21.09 9.77
CA PHE A 19 8.48 -21.44 10.90
C PHE A 19 9.22 -21.30 12.23
N ARG A 20 8.53 -20.75 13.24
CA ARG A 20 8.97 -20.66 14.62
C ARG A 20 7.87 -21.12 15.58
N THR A 21 8.27 -21.58 16.75
CA THR A 21 7.36 -21.82 17.89
C THR A 21 7.35 -20.59 18.80
N ILE A 22 6.21 -20.29 19.41
CA ILE A 22 6.08 -19.20 20.39
C ILE A 22 5.84 -19.82 21.76
N THR A 23 6.66 -19.49 22.74
CA THR A 23 6.49 -20.01 24.11
C THR A 23 5.09 -19.66 24.64
N GLY A 24 4.38 -20.66 25.17
CA GLY A 24 3.01 -20.49 25.65
C GLY A 24 1.92 -20.58 24.57
N LYS A 25 2.27 -20.84 23.30
CA LYS A 25 1.31 -21.14 22.23
C LYS A 25 1.67 -22.45 21.53
N ALA A 26 0.70 -23.35 21.42
CA ALA A 26 0.88 -24.61 20.71
C ALA A 26 0.85 -24.41 19.19
N GLY A 27 1.79 -25.03 18.48
CA GLY A 27 1.86 -25.03 17.02
C GLY A 27 3.06 -24.27 16.45
N TYR A 28 3.06 -24.15 15.12
CA TYR A 28 4.09 -23.45 14.34
C TYR A 28 3.52 -22.19 13.71
N TYR A 29 4.30 -21.11 13.74
CA TYR A 29 3.91 -19.79 13.26
C TYR A 29 4.97 -19.27 12.29
N PHE A 30 4.58 -18.46 11.32
CA PHE A 30 5.54 -17.76 10.47
C PHE A 30 6.38 -16.77 11.30
N SER A 31 7.66 -16.65 10.95
CA SER A 31 8.56 -15.64 11.51
C SER A 31 8.14 -14.25 11.09
N ASP A 32 7.91 -14.05 9.79
CA ASP A 32 7.42 -12.81 9.19
C ASP A 32 6.98 -13.02 7.71
N ALA A 33 6.47 -11.97 7.08
CA ALA A 33 6.03 -11.88 5.69
C ALA A 33 6.87 -10.85 4.89
N GLN A 34 8.19 -10.84 5.10
CA GLN A 34 9.13 -10.01 4.35
C GLN A 34 9.39 -10.54 2.93
N THR A 35 9.85 -9.67 2.04
CA THR A 35 10.33 -10.03 0.70
C THR A 35 11.86 -10.01 0.65
N CYS A 36 12.44 -10.42 -0.48
CA CYS A 36 13.88 -10.27 -0.73
C CYS A 36 14.29 -8.85 -1.15
N ALA A 37 13.38 -7.87 -1.08
CA ALA A 37 13.69 -6.48 -1.40
C ALA A 37 14.47 -5.81 -0.26
N GLN A 38 15.17 -4.71 -0.55
CA GLN A 38 15.89 -3.95 0.48
C GLN A 38 14.93 -3.42 1.54
N THR A 39 15.39 -3.30 2.79
CA THR A 39 14.51 -2.91 3.91
C THR A 39 13.99 -1.47 3.81
N ASN A 40 14.61 -0.61 3.00
CA ASN A 40 14.23 0.79 2.79
C ASN A 40 13.22 1.01 1.65
N THR A 41 12.79 -0.03 0.93
CA THR A 41 11.71 0.07 -0.07
C THR A 41 10.36 -0.34 0.52
N ASP A 42 9.31 0.31 0.01
CA ASP A 42 7.90 -0.03 0.15
C ASP A 42 7.53 -1.48 -0.25
N LEU A 43 8.40 -2.16 -1.00
CA LEU A 43 8.20 -3.55 -1.44
C LEU A 43 8.85 -4.59 -0.51
N ASN A 44 9.39 -4.19 0.65
CA ASN A 44 10.07 -5.06 1.61
C ASN A 44 9.16 -6.07 2.33
N SER A 45 7.83 -5.94 2.19
CA SER A 45 6.84 -6.80 2.85
C SER A 45 5.80 -7.30 1.87
N ILE A 46 5.52 -8.60 1.91
CA ILE A 46 4.49 -9.26 1.11
C ILE A 46 3.12 -8.61 1.36
N THR A 47 2.87 -8.19 2.61
CA THR A 47 1.60 -7.51 2.95
C THR A 47 1.45 -6.19 2.21
N LEU A 48 2.51 -5.39 2.11
CA LEU A 48 2.52 -4.12 1.38
C LEU A 48 2.44 -4.34 -0.14
N VAL A 49 3.18 -5.33 -0.66
CA VAL A 49 3.16 -5.70 -2.08
C VAL A 49 1.75 -6.11 -2.54
N ARG A 50 1.00 -6.85 -1.71
CA ARG A 50 -0.38 -7.24 -2.02
C ARG A 50 -1.30 -6.02 -2.10
N VAL A 51 -1.17 -5.07 -1.19
CA VAL A 51 -1.97 -3.83 -1.18
C VAL A 51 -1.70 -3.01 -2.45
N ILE A 52 -0.43 -2.74 -2.77
CA ILE A 52 -0.10 -1.92 -3.95
C ILE A 52 -0.46 -2.61 -5.27
N THR A 53 -0.30 -3.94 -5.35
CA THR A 53 -0.65 -4.70 -6.56
C THR A 53 -2.16 -4.71 -6.79
N LYS A 54 -2.96 -4.88 -5.72
CA LYS A 54 -4.43 -4.80 -5.83
C LYS A 54 -4.88 -3.39 -6.22
N ALA A 55 -4.31 -2.35 -5.62
CA ALA A 55 -4.60 -0.96 -5.97
C ALA A 55 -4.29 -0.68 -7.45
N ARG A 56 -3.15 -1.18 -7.96
CA ARG A 56 -2.79 -1.08 -9.39
C ARG A 56 -3.82 -1.75 -10.30
N LEU A 57 -4.27 -2.95 -9.95
CA LEU A 57 -5.29 -3.65 -10.75
C LEU A 57 -6.62 -2.90 -10.78
N LEU A 58 -7.03 -2.29 -9.66
CA LEU A 58 -8.23 -1.46 -9.61
C LEU A 58 -8.07 -0.17 -10.44
N ALA A 59 -6.92 0.49 -10.32
CA ALA A 59 -6.61 1.67 -11.13
C ALA A 59 -6.68 1.35 -12.63
N TYR A 60 -6.07 0.24 -13.04
CA TYR A 60 -6.12 -0.22 -14.43
C TYR A 60 -7.56 -0.47 -14.90
N LYS A 61 -8.38 -1.16 -14.10
CA LYS A 61 -9.79 -1.42 -14.45
C LYS A 61 -10.62 -0.15 -14.63
N VAL A 62 -10.31 0.92 -13.90
CA VAL A 62 -11.01 2.20 -14.02
C VAL A 62 -10.55 2.95 -15.27
N PHE A 63 -9.24 3.08 -15.48
CA PHE A 63 -8.70 3.91 -16.56
C PHE A 63 -8.68 3.22 -17.92
N VAL A 64 -8.77 1.90 -17.99
CA VAL A 64 -8.83 1.18 -19.29
C VAL A 64 -10.07 1.57 -20.10
N GLU A 65 -11.16 1.94 -19.42
CA GLU A 65 -12.39 2.42 -20.05
C GLU A 65 -12.20 3.81 -20.70
N GLU A 66 -11.27 4.61 -20.19
CA GLU A 66 -11.03 6.00 -20.61
C GLU A 66 -9.93 6.10 -21.72
N ILE A 67 -9.41 4.95 -22.18
CA ILE A 67 -8.37 4.90 -23.21
C ILE A 67 -8.97 5.24 -24.58
N LEU A 68 -8.30 6.13 -25.32
CA LEU A 68 -8.71 6.62 -26.65
C LEU A 68 -10.03 7.39 -26.68
N GLU A 69 -10.50 7.86 -25.53
CA GLU A 69 -11.64 8.77 -25.48
C GLU A 69 -11.26 10.20 -25.92
N GLU A 70 -12.26 10.91 -26.45
CA GLU A 70 -12.12 12.32 -26.80
C GLU A 70 -12.19 13.18 -25.53
N ILE A 71 -11.10 13.86 -25.23
CA ILE A 71 -11.02 14.74 -24.06
C ILE A 71 -11.09 16.19 -24.52
N PRO A 72 -12.15 16.94 -24.19
CA PRO A 72 -12.21 18.36 -24.52
C PRO A 72 -11.10 19.08 -23.75
N VAL A 73 -10.31 19.91 -24.42
CA VAL A 73 -9.30 20.75 -23.78
C VAL A 73 -9.84 22.15 -23.54
N ASN A 74 -9.32 22.83 -22.52
CA ASN A 74 -9.64 24.25 -22.31
C ASN A 74 -8.91 25.15 -23.33
N GLU A 75 -9.17 26.46 -23.29
CA GLU A 75 -8.53 27.46 -24.17
C GLU A 75 -7.00 27.44 -24.11
N ASN A 76 -6.42 26.95 -23.02
CA ASN A 76 -4.97 26.83 -22.81
C ASN A 76 -4.41 25.47 -23.25
N GLY A 77 -5.23 24.59 -23.86
CA GLY A 77 -4.82 23.24 -24.28
C GLY A 77 -4.65 22.24 -23.12
N GLN A 78 -5.17 22.56 -21.93
CA GLN A 78 -5.04 21.77 -20.70
C GLN A 78 -6.32 20.95 -20.41
N LEU A 79 -6.19 19.98 -19.50
CA LEU A 79 -7.30 19.16 -19.05
C LEU A 79 -8.34 19.99 -18.28
N PRO A 80 -9.65 19.80 -18.53
CA PRO A 80 -10.70 20.42 -17.74
C PRO A 80 -10.65 19.94 -16.29
N GLN A 81 -10.68 20.89 -15.35
CA GLN A 81 -10.61 20.59 -13.92
C GLN A 81 -11.79 19.71 -13.46
N VAL A 82 -12.96 19.88 -14.05
CA VAL A 82 -14.15 19.07 -13.74
C VAL A 82 -13.94 17.60 -14.10
N LEU A 83 -13.37 17.32 -15.28
CA LEU A 83 -13.09 15.97 -15.73
C LEU A 83 -12.03 15.30 -14.85
N VAL A 84 -10.96 16.03 -14.53
CA VAL A 84 -9.91 15.59 -13.60
C VAL A 84 -10.52 15.17 -12.25
N LYS A 85 -11.41 16.01 -11.68
CA LYS A 85 -12.07 15.70 -10.41
C LYS A 85 -13.01 14.51 -10.50
N ALA A 86 -13.70 14.34 -11.63
CA ALA A 86 -14.57 13.18 -11.85
C ALA A 86 -13.76 11.87 -11.89
N TRP A 87 -12.61 11.86 -12.58
CA TRP A 87 -11.73 10.69 -12.62
C TRP A 87 -11.09 10.39 -11.27
N GLU A 88 -10.58 11.41 -10.56
CA GLU A 88 -10.08 11.27 -9.19
C GLU A 88 -11.14 10.62 -8.28
N ALA A 89 -12.38 11.10 -8.32
CA ALA A 89 -13.49 10.55 -7.54
C ALA A 89 -13.87 9.12 -7.97
N LYS A 90 -13.83 8.79 -9.27
CA LYS A 90 -14.15 7.45 -9.80
C LYS A 90 -13.20 6.42 -9.22
N ILE A 91 -11.89 6.68 -9.26
CA ILE A 91 -10.88 5.76 -8.72
C ILE A 91 -10.86 5.74 -7.19
N GLU A 92 -11.03 6.89 -6.53
CA GLU A 92 -11.12 6.97 -5.07
C GLU A 92 -12.27 6.12 -4.54
N THR A 93 -13.44 6.21 -5.18
CA THR A 93 -14.62 5.42 -4.83
C THR A 93 -14.37 3.94 -5.05
N ALA A 94 -13.79 3.55 -6.19
CA ALA A 94 -13.47 2.16 -6.50
C ALA A 94 -12.54 1.55 -5.43
N ILE A 95 -11.47 2.25 -5.06
CA ILE A 95 -10.51 1.77 -4.05
C ILE A 95 -11.16 1.74 -2.66
N THR A 96 -11.94 2.76 -2.32
CA THR A 96 -12.63 2.83 -1.03
C THR A 96 -13.56 1.64 -0.84
N GLN A 97 -14.39 1.31 -1.83
CA GLN A 97 -15.33 0.20 -1.75
C GLN A 97 -14.65 -1.17 -1.80
N GLN A 98 -13.61 -1.33 -2.63
CA GLN A 98 -12.98 -2.63 -2.90
C GLN A 98 -11.87 -3.00 -1.92
N MET A 99 -11.29 -2.01 -1.21
CA MET A 99 -10.15 -2.21 -0.31
C MET A 99 -10.40 -1.61 1.08
N ILE A 100 -10.73 -0.31 1.18
CA ILE A 100 -10.81 0.39 2.48
C ILE A 100 -11.98 -0.13 3.31
N ALA A 101 -13.17 -0.25 2.71
CA ALA A 101 -14.36 -0.79 3.36
C ALA A 101 -14.19 -2.25 3.82
N LYS A 102 -13.22 -2.97 3.24
CA LYS A 102 -12.86 -4.36 3.62
C LYS A 102 -11.71 -4.43 4.64
N GLY A 103 -11.20 -3.28 5.11
CA GLY A 103 -10.11 -3.20 6.08
C GLY A 103 -8.74 -3.56 5.52
N GLU A 104 -8.55 -3.53 4.20
CA GLU A 104 -7.28 -3.90 3.57
C GLU A 104 -6.29 -2.72 3.50
N ALA A 105 -6.79 -1.49 3.54
CA ALA A 105 -6.03 -0.24 3.52
C ALA A 105 -6.74 0.80 4.39
N SER A 106 -5.99 1.80 4.86
CA SER A 106 -6.48 2.84 5.76
C SER A 106 -6.99 4.09 5.02
N GLY A 107 -6.49 4.32 3.80
CA GLY A 107 -6.78 5.54 3.05
C GLY A 107 -6.19 5.53 1.64
N VAL A 108 -6.66 6.43 0.79
CA VAL A 108 -6.13 6.63 -0.57
C VAL A 108 -6.19 8.12 -0.93
N VAL A 109 -5.20 8.58 -1.68
CA VAL A 109 -5.17 9.92 -2.29
C VAL A 109 -4.79 9.76 -3.75
N ILE A 110 -5.58 10.36 -4.64
CA ILE A 110 -5.31 10.41 -6.07
C ILE A 110 -5.11 11.86 -6.47
N ASN A 111 -4.11 12.09 -7.30
CA ASN A 111 -3.79 13.41 -7.84
C ASN A 111 -3.52 13.30 -9.34
N ILE A 112 -4.26 14.07 -10.12
CA ILE A 112 -4.04 14.27 -11.55
C ILE A 112 -3.75 15.76 -11.76
N ASN A 113 -2.61 16.09 -12.35
CA ASN A 113 -2.28 17.47 -12.66
C ASN A 113 -3.08 17.90 -13.90
N SER A 114 -3.95 18.91 -13.76
CA SER A 114 -4.73 19.45 -14.88
C SER A 114 -3.87 20.16 -15.93
N ASN A 115 -2.69 20.64 -15.54
CA ASN A 115 -1.80 21.45 -16.38
C ASN A 115 -0.86 20.58 -17.25
N GLN A 116 -1.30 19.39 -17.65
CA GLN A 116 -0.54 18.49 -18.52
C GLN A 116 -0.85 18.77 -19.99
N ASP A 117 0.17 18.75 -20.84
CA ASP A 117 -0.01 18.82 -22.30
C ASP A 117 -0.38 17.44 -22.85
N ILE A 118 -1.68 17.22 -23.03
CA ILE A 118 -2.20 15.95 -23.56
C ILE A 118 -2.18 15.90 -25.10
N ILE A 119 -2.16 17.05 -25.77
CA ILE A 119 -2.17 17.12 -27.24
C ILE A 119 -0.80 16.74 -27.78
N GLY A 120 0.27 17.27 -27.17
CA GLY A 120 1.64 16.98 -27.55
C GLY A 120 2.13 15.60 -27.10
N THR A 121 1.67 15.09 -25.95
CA THR A 121 2.18 13.84 -25.39
C THR A 121 1.28 12.63 -25.63
N SER A 122 0.00 12.83 -25.96
CA SER A 122 -1.01 11.75 -26.03
C SER A 122 -1.06 10.87 -24.76
N SER A 123 -0.72 11.43 -23.59
CA SER A 123 -0.61 10.70 -22.33
C SER A 123 -1.07 11.54 -21.14
N ILE A 124 -1.62 10.87 -20.13
CA ILE A 124 -2.05 11.50 -18.86
C ILE A 124 -1.29 10.85 -17.73
N ALA A 125 -0.65 11.67 -16.89
CA ALA A 125 0.05 11.20 -15.70
C ALA A 125 -0.85 11.28 -14.47
N VAL A 126 -1.11 10.12 -13.86
CA VAL A 126 -1.92 9.98 -12.64
C VAL A 126 -1.02 9.51 -11.50
N THR A 127 -1.09 10.17 -10.35
CA THR A 127 -0.39 9.76 -9.13
C THR A 127 -1.38 9.21 -8.12
N LEU A 128 -1.18 7.96 -7.70
CA LEU A 128 -1.96 7.31 -6.66
C LEU A 128 -1.08 7.02 -5.45
N LYS A 129 -1.54 7.41 -4.26
CA LYS A 129 -0.90 7.12 -2.98
C LYS A 129 -1.89 6.36 -2.10
N ILE A 130 -1.50 5.17 -1.64
CA ILE A 130 -2.32 4.34 -0.76
C ILE A 130 -1.69 4.27 0.63
N GLN A 131 -2.51 4.44 1.66
CA GLN A 131 -2.10 4.26 3.05
C GLN A 131 -2.38 2.82 3.49
N PRO A 132 -1.37 1.99 3.75
CA PRO A 132 -1.57 0.61 4.20
C PRO A 132 -2.08 0.56 5.66
N VAL A 133 -2.47 -0.63 6.09
CA VAL A 133 -2.72 -0.93 7.52
C VAL A 133 -1.40 -1.20 8.26
N GLY A 134 -1.40 -0.93 9.57
CA GLY A 134 -0.24 -1.17 10.43
C GLY A 134 -0.16 -2.61 10.93
N TYR A 135 1.06 -3.17 11.02
CA TYR A 135 1.33 -4.49 11.60
C TYR A 135 2.26 -4.35 12.80
N ALA A 136 1.78 -4.69 14.00
CA ALA A 136 2.59 -4.67 15.21
C ALA A 136 3.48 -5.92 15.28
N ARG A 137 4.77 -5.76 14.97
CA ARG A 137 5.77 -6.85 15.13
C ARG A 137 6.16 -7.06 16.59
N TYR A 138 6.18 -5.98 17.37
CA TYR A 138 6.56 -5.97 18.78
C TYR A 138 5.52 -5.20 19.58
N ILE A 139 5.15 -5.73 20.75
CA ILE A 139 4.32 -5.05 21.73
C ILE A 139 5.14 -4.96 23.01
N ASN A 140 5.56 -3.75 23.36
CA ASN A 140 6.32 -3.50 24.59
C ASN A 140 5.34 -3.18 25.71
N ILE A 141 5.39 -3.95 26.79
CA ILE A 141 4.53 -3.77 27.96
C ILE A 141 5.43 -3.33 29.12
N SER A 142 5.22 -2.10 29.59
CA SER A 142 5.91 -1.57 30.77
C SER A 142 5.20 -2.05 32.03
N LEU A 143 5.96 -2.67 32.94
CA LEU A 143 5.46 -3.14 34.23
C LEU A 143 6.08 -2.32 35.36
N GLY A 144 5.27 -1.96 36.34
CA GLY A 144 5.69 -1.25 37.54
C GLY A 144 4.76 -1.56 38.71
N PHE A 145 5.29 -1.51 39.93
CA PHE A 145 4.49 -1.63 41.15
C PHE A 145 3.92 -0.26 41.53
N THR A 146 2.63 -0.21 41.87
CA THR A 146 1.99 0.99 42.44
C THR A 146 1.52 0.69 43.86
N LYS A 147 1.52 1.71 44.73
CA LYS A 147 1.01 1.60 46.11
C LYS A 147 -0.49 1.88 46.22
N THR A 148 -1.08 2.45 45.18
CA THR A 148 -2.49 2.85 45.10
C THR A 148 -3.01 2.65 43.68
N ILE A 149 -4.29 2.31 43.54
CA ILE A 149 -4.98 2.12 42.25
C ILE A 149 -5.54 3.46 41.78
#